data_AF-U6DZI4-F1
#
_entry.id   AF-U6DZI4-F1
#
_cell.length_a   1.000
_cell.length_b   1.000
_cell.length_c   1.000
_cell.angle_alpha   90.00
_cell.angle_beta   90.00
_cell.angle_gamma   90.00
#
_symmetry.space_group_name_H-M   'P 1'
#
loop_
_entity.id
_entity.type
_entity.pdbx_description
1 polymer ?
#
loop_
_entity_poly.entity_id
_entity_poly.type
_entity_poly.pdbx_seq_one_letter_code
_entity_poly.pdbx_strand_id
1 'polypeptide(L)'
;MAQRAGLEDPERYLFVDRAVIYNPATQADWTAKKLVWIPSERHGFEAASIKEERGDEVMVELAENGKKAMVNKDDIQKMNPPK
;
A
#
# COMPACT_ATOMS: atom_id res chain seq x y z
N MET A 1 -7.02 -30.37 23.14
CA MET A 1 -5.83 -30.73 22.33
C MET A 1 -5.34 -29.46 21.68
N ALA A 2 -4.34 -28.81 22.26
CA ALA A 2 -2.92 -29.10 22.03
C ALA A 2 -2.43 -28.43 20.73
N GLN A 3 -2.08 -27.16 20.88
CA GLN A 3 -1.36 -26.27 19.99
C GLN A 3 -0.32 -26.99 19.09
N ARG A 4 -0.53 -26.91 17.78
CA ARG A 4 0.48 -27.22 16.75
C ARG A 4 0.58 -26.07 15.75
N ALA A 5 0.88 -24.88 16.27
CA ALA A 5 1.33 -23.74 15.47
C ALA A 5 2.76 -24.01 14.97
N GLY A 6 2.88 -24.97 14.06
CA GLY A 6 4.11 -25.37 13.42
C GLY A 6 4.30 -24.70 12.06
N LEU A 7 5.52 -24.76 11.53
CA LEU A 7 5.83 -24.30 10.18
C LEU A 7 5.23 -25.22 9.09
N GLU A 8 4.46 -26.23 9.47
CA GLU A 8 3.58 -27.05 8.63
C GLU A 8 2.21 -26.41 8.33
N ASP A 9 1.58 -25.71 9.29
CA ASP A 9 0.11 -25.58 9.38
C ASP A 9 -0.60 -25.11 8.09
N PRO A 10 -1.54 -25.87 7.49
CA PRO A 10 -2.31 -25.43 6.33
C PRO A 10 -3.21 -24.22 6.60
N GLU A 11 -3.65 -24.00 7.85
CA GLU A 11 -4.66 -22.97 8.17
C GLU A 11 -4.16 -21.55 7.85
N ARG A 12 -2.86 -21.25 7.98
CA ARG A 12 -2.26 -19.95 7.65
C ARG A 12 -2.32 -19.58 6.15
N TYR A 13 -2.60 -20.54 5.27
CA TYR A 13 -2.81 -20.30 3.83
C TYR A 13 -4.28 -20.14 3.47
N LEU A 14 -5.20 -20.54 4.36
CA LEU A 14 -6.65 -20.51 4.17
C LEU A 14 -7.33 -19.40 4.96
N PHE A 15 -6.74 -18.99 6.09
CA PHE A 15 -7.26 -17.99 7.01
C PHE A 15 -6.25 -16.85 7.20
N VAL A 16 -6.72 -15.61 7.08
CA VAL A 16 -5.91 -14.42 7.38
C VAL A 16 -5.88 -14.22 8.89
N ASP A 17 -4.67 -14.02 9.45
CA ASP A 17 -4.51 -13.64 10.85
C ASP A 17 -5.13 -12.25 11.09
N ARG A 18 -6.26 -12.24 11.82
CA ARG A 18 -7.02 -11.02 12.12
C ARG A 18 -6.31 -10.09 13.10
N ALA A 19 -5.38 -10.59 13.90
CA ALA A 19 -4.61 -9.75 14.82
C ALA A 19 -3.63 -8.82 14.06
N VAL A 20 -3.18 -9.23 12.87
CA VAL A 20 -2.32 -8.42 12.00
C VAL A 20 -3.11 -7.36 11.21
N ILE A 21 -4.40 -7.60 10.94
CA ILE A 21 -5.25 -6.66 10.19
C ILE A 21 -5.48 -5.38 11.01
N TYR A 22 -5.97 -5.51 12.24
CA TYR A 22 -6.43 -4.38 13.05
C TYR A 22 -5.30 -3.65 13.79
N ASN A 23 -4.54 -2.83 13.05
CA ASN A 23 -3.60 -1.87 13.64
C ASN A 23 -4.05 -0.41 13.42
N PRO A 24 -4.53 0.32 14.45
CA PRO A 24 -4.94 1.71 14.31
C PRO A 24 -3.88 2.65 13.70
N ALA A 25 -2.59 2.33 13.85
CA ALA A 25 -1.50 3.11 13.26
C ALA A 25 -1.48 3.05 11.72
N THR A 26 -1.84 1.91 11.09
CA THR A 26 -1.83 1.80 9.62
C THR A 26 -2.95 2.62 8.98
N GLN A 27 -4.11 2.71 9.64
CA GLN A 27 -5.23 3.54 9.22
C GLN A 27 -4.90 5.05 9.27
N ALA A 28 -4.24 5.49 10.34
CA ALA A 28 -3.78 6.87 10.49
C ALA A 28 -2.74 7.23 9.42
N ASP A 29 -1.73 6.38 9.22
CA ASP A 29 -0.68 6.57 8.23
C ASP A 29 -1.22 6.63 6.80
N TRP A 30 -2.14 5.74 6.42
CA TRP A 30 -2.77 5.73 5.10
C TRP A 30 -3.49 7.05 4.81
N THR A 31 -4.26 7.53 5.80
CA THR A 31 -5.04 8.78 5.70
C THR A 31 -4.11 9.99 5.55
N ALA A 32 -3.04 10.05 6.35
CA ALA A 32 -2.10 11.17 6.34
C ALA A 32 -1.25 11.23 5.06
N LYS A 33 -0.84 10.07 4.52
CA LYS A 33 0.09 9.98 3.39
C LYS A 33 -0.56 10.12 2.00
N LYS A 34 -1.90 10.17 1.91
CA LYS A 34 -2.66 10.21 0.63
C LYS A 34 -2.13 9.19 -0.38
N LEU A 35 -2.04 7.93 0.05
CA LEU A 35 -1.41 6.88 -0.75
C LEU A 35 -2.22 6.55 -2.01
N VAL A 36 -1.50 6.36 -3.10
CA VAL A 36 -1.99 6.01 -4.42
C VAL A 36 -1.12 4.92 -5.05
N TRP A 37 -1.66 4.27 -6.06
CA TRP A 37 -0.91 3.38 -6.96
C TRP A 37 -0.55 4.14 -8.24
N ILE A 38 0.70 4.03 -8.66
CA ILE A 38 1.21 4.55 -9.94
C ILE A 38 1.81 3.41 -10.77
N PRO A 39 1.91 3.52 -12.11
CA PRO A 39 2.53 2.49 -12.94
C PRO A 39 3.99 2.21 -12.56
N SER A 40 4.39 0.94 -12.63
CA SER A 40 5.76 0.49 -12.33
C SER A 40 6.20 -0.61 -13.30
N GLU A 41 7.34 -0.45 -13.96
CA GLU A 41 7.90 -1.48 -14.87
C GLU A 41 8.27 -2.77 -14.13
N ARG A 42 8.60 -2.68 -12.82
CA ARG A 42 9.06 -3.81 -12.01
C ARG A 42 7.92 -4.53 -11.28
N HIS A 43 6.90 -3.79 -10.87
CA HIS A 43 5.83 -4.28 -9.99
C HIS A 43 4.43 -4.22 -10.62
N GLY A 44 4.31 -3.73 -11.85
CA GLY A 44 3.03 -3.36 -12.48
C GLY A 44 2.50 -2.05 -11.92
N PHE A 45 2.35 -1.98 -10.60
CA PHE A 45 2.06 -0.75 -9.84
C PHE A 45 2.91 -0.66 -8.58
N GLU A 46 3.24 0.56 -8.17
CA GLU A 46 3.96 0.84 -6.93
C GLU A 46 3.25 1.90 -6.08
N ALA A 47 3.45 1.84 -4.77
CA ALA A 47 2.80 2.74 -3.81
C ALA A 47 3.54 4.08 -3.77
N ALA A 48 2.81 5.19 -3.89
CA ALA A 48 3.35 6.54 -3.80
C ALA A 48 2.43 7.48 -3.01
N SER A 49 2.97 8.61 -2.56
CA SER A 49 2.23 9.69 -1.89
C SER A 49 2.22 10.96 -2.75
N ILE A 50 1.04 11.55 -2.94
CA ILE A 50 0.88 12.82 -3.67
C ILE A 50 1.51 13.97 -2.88
N LYS A 51 2.36 14.78 -3.52
CA LYS A 51 2.99 15.96 -2.91
C LYS A 51 2.51 17.28 -3.49
N GLU A 52 2.37 17.38 -4.81
CA GLU A 52 2.03 18.62 -5.52
C GLU A 52 1.30 18.30 -6.83
N GLU A 53 0.32 19.10 -7.23
CA GLU A 53 -0.34 19.00 -8.54
C GLU A 53 0.16 20.11 -9.47
N ARG A 54 0.43 19.76 -10.74
CA ARG A 54 0.95 20.69 -11.76
C ARG A 54 0.23 20.48 -13.08
N GLY A 55 -0.90 21.17 -13.25
CA GLY A 55 -1.76 21.00 -14.42
C GLY A 55 -2.32 19.56 -14.46
N ASP A 56 -1.98 18.83 -15.52
CA ASP A 56 -2.42 17.46 -15.79
C ASP A 56 -1.49 16.39 -15.18
N GLU A 57 -0.37 16.79 -14.58
CA GLU A 57 0.55 15.90 -13.87
C GLU A 57 0.53 16.13 -12.35
N VAL A 58 1.05 15.16 -11.61
CA VAL A 58 1.21 15.18 -10.15
C VAL A 58 2.63 14.79 -9.80
N MET A 59 3.27 15.55 -8.91
CA MET A 59 4.49 15.12 -8.26
C MET A 59 4.14 14.15 -7.13
N VAL A 60 4.64 12.93 -7.25
CA VAL A 60 4.49 11.86 -6.27
C VAL A 60 5.84 11.47 -5.68
N GLU A 61 5.82 10.88 -4.49
CA GLU A 61 7.01 10.33 -3.81
C GLU A 61 6.77 8.85 -3.47
N LEU A 62 7.66 7.98 -3.95
CA LEU A 62 7.55 6.53 -3.82
C LEU A 62 7.67 6.11 -2.35
N ALA A 63 6.74 5.27 -1.89
CA ALA A 63 6.72 4.79 -0.50
C ALA A 63 7.88 3.82 -0.18
N GLU A 64 8.43 3.13 -1.18
CA GLU A 64 9.54 2.18 -0.98
C GLU A 64 10.88 2.88 -0.71
N ASN A 65 11.17 3.98 -1.42
CA ASN A 65 12.53 4.54 -1.49
C ASN A 65 12.60 6.08 -1.44
N GLY A 66 11.47 6.78 -1.32
CA GLY A 66 11.42 8.25 -1.21
C GLY A 66 11.78 9.02 -2.49
N LYS A 67 12.00 8.33 -3.62
CA LYS A 67 12.25 8.99 -4.91
C LYS A 67 11.00 9.78 -5.35
N LYS A 68 11.22 10.95 -5.95
CA LYS A 68 10.14 11.76 -6.54
C LYS A 68 10.03 11.51 -8.05
N ALA A 69 8.79 11.52 -8.55
CA ALA A 69 8.46 11.38 -9.97
C ALA A 69 7.29 12.30 -10.33
N MET A 70 7.18 12.65 -11.61
CA MET A 70 5.96 13.23 -12.19
C MET A 70 5.16 12.09 -12.84
N VAL A 71 3.85 12.07 -12.63
CA VAL A 71 2.93 11.07 -13.18
C VAL A 71 1.67 11.79 -13.68
N ASN A 72 1.13 11.39 -14.82
CA ASN A 72 -0.13 11.93 -15.33
C ASN A 72 -1.29 11.60 -14.38
N LYS A 73 -2.23 12.53 -14.19
CA LYS A 73 -3.39 12.34 -13.31
C LYS A 73 -4.26 11.12 -13.66
N ASP A 74 -4.37 10.79 -14.95
CA ASP A 74 -5.20 9.68 -15.43
C ASP A 74 -4.56 8.30 -15.15
N ASP A 75 -3.24 8.24 -14.96
CA ASP A 75 -2.50 7.02 -14.62
C ASP A 75 -2.53 6.69 -13.11
N ILE A 76 -3.01 7.62 -12.26
CA ILE A 76 -3.02 7.48 -10.80
C ILE A 76 -4.28 6.77 -10.31
N GLN A 77 -4.11 5.64 -9.63
CA GLN A 77 -5.22 4.89 -9.05
C GLN A 77 -5.29 5.09 -7.52
N LYS A 78 -6.50 5.20 -6.98
CA LYS A 78 -6.71 5.34 -5.52
C LYS A 78 -6.31 4.04 -4.82
N MET A 79 -5.51 4.15 -3.76
CA MET A 79 -5.22 2.99 -2.91
C MET A 79 -6.45 2.64 -2.06
N ASN A 80 -6.75 1.34 -1.93
CA ASN A 80 -7.76 0.87 -0.98
C ASN A 80 -7.30 1.18 0.45
N PRO A 81 -8.20 1.62 1.36
CA PRO A 81 -7.84 1.76 2.76
C PRO A 81 -7.43 0.41 3.36
N PRO A 82 -6.53 0.39 4.36
CA PRO A 82 -6.35 -0.79 5.21
C PRO A 82 -7.68 -1.13 5.92
N LYS A 83 -7.80 -2.38 6.40
CA LYS A 83 -9.00 -2.92 7.04
C LYS A 83 -8.87 -2.96 8.55
#